data_AF-X1CEK7-F1
#
_entry.id   AF-X1CEK7-F1
#
_cell.length_a   1.000
_cell.length_b   1.000
_cell.length_c   1.000
_cell.angle_alpha   90.00
_cell.angle_beta   90.00
_cell.angle_gamma   90.00
#
_symmetry.space_group_name_H-M   'P 1'
#
loop_
_entity.id
_entity.type
_entity.pdbx_description
1 polymer ?
#
loop_
_entity_poly.entity_id
_entity_poly.type
_entity_poly.pdbx_seq_one_letter_code
_entity_poly.pdbx_strand_id
1 'polypeptide(L)'
;AITHLSRYLELIKPGHKSPFLAETHNNIGIIYAKKGKYDLAVTHLTETLKDKPNHTDAINNLAWIKATCEKPLFRDPDKALQLAKRACELTDHNLPESVS
;
A
#
# COMPACT_ATOMS: atom_id res chain seq x y z
N ALA A 1 -5.24 -13.33 -11.88
CA ALA A 1 -5.35 -12.09 -11.09
C ALA A 1 -4.12 -11.19 -11.29
N ILE A 2 -2.94 -11.48 -10.72
CA ILE A 2 -1.72 -10.62 -10.87
C ILE A 2 -1.35 -10.35 -12.34
N THR A 3 -1.38 -11.37 -13.21
CA THR A 3 -0.92 -11.25 -14.60
C THR A 3 -1.61 -10.14 -15.39
N HIS A 4 -2.92 -9.95 -15.19
CA HIS A 4 -3.66 -8.88 -15.86
C HIS A 4 -3.27 -7.49 -15.31
N LEU A 5 -3.03 -7.38 -14.00
CA LEU A 5 -2.60 -6.13 -13.37
C LEU A 5 -1.17 -5.75 -13.77
N SER A 6 -0.26 -6.73 -13.85
CA SER A 6 1.11 -6.49 -14.32
C SER A 6 1.14 -6.04 -15.79
N ARG A 7 0.35 -6.70 -16.65
CA ARG A 7 0.20 -6.29 -18.05
C ARG A 7 -0.41 -4.90 -18.20
N TYR A 8 -1.37 -4.55 -17.34
CA TYR A 8 -1.90 -3.19 -17.29
C TYR A 8 -0.77 -2.20 -17.01
N LEU A 9 0.06 -2.41 -15.98
CA LEU A 9 1.21 -1.53 -15.66
C LEU A 9 2.21 -1.36 -16.81
N GLU A 10 2.46 -2.42 -17.59
CA GLU A 10 3.37 -2.37 -18.74
C GLU A 10 2.85 -1.47 -19.88
N LEU A 11 1.53 -1.41 -20.08
CA LEU A 11 0.92 -0.62 -21.16
C LEU A 11 0.85 0.88 -20.88
N ILE A 12 0.85 1.29 -19.60
CA ILE A 12 0.70 2.69 -19.18
C ILE A 12 2.03 3.41 -18.97
N LYS A 13 3.17 2.70 -18.97
CA LYS A 13 4.51 3.32 -18.92
C LYS A 13 5.01 3.51 -20.36
N PRO A 14 4.97 4.73 -20.95
CA PRO A 14 5.53 5.97 -20.37
C PRO A 14 4.63 7.23 -20.46
N GLY A 15 4.72 8.09 -19.43
CA GLY A 15 4.21 9.48 -19.44
C GLY A 15 2.81 9.72 -18.87
N HIS A 16 2.09 8.68 -18.47
CA HIS A 16 0.70 8.79 -18.02
C HIS A 16 0.54 8.66 -16.50
N LYS A 17 0.00 9.69 -15.84
CA LYS A 17 -0.56 9.61 -14.49
C LYS A 17 -1.98 9.05 -14.57
N SER A 18 -2.12 7.73 -14.64
CA SER A 18 -3.44 7.10 -14.57
C SER A 18 -4.00 7.23 -13.14
N PRO A 19 -5.26 7.63 -12.95
CA PRO A 19 -5.88 7.70 -11.63
C PRO A 19 -6.01 6.32 -10.96
N PHE A 20 -5.82 5.22 -11.71
CA PHE A 20 -5.91 3.83 -11.27
C PHE A 20 -4.54 3.17 -11.05
N LEU A 21 -3.43 3.90 -11.27
CA LEU A 21 -2.08 3.35 -11.15
C LEU A 21 -1.80 2.90 -9.72
N ALA A 22 -2.14 3.75 -8.74
CA ALA A 22 -1.95 3.50 -7.32
C ALA A 22 -2.77 2.28 -6.84
N GLU A 23 -4.03 2.16 -7.26
CA GLU A 23 -4.93 1.04 -6.97
C GLU A 23 -4.42 -0.27 -7.55
N THR A 24 -3.87 -0.22 -8.77
CA THR A 24 -3.27 -1.39 -9.41
C THR A 24 -2.08 -1.88 -8.62
N HIS A 25 -1.17 -0.97 -8.25
CA HIS A 25 -0.04 -1.29 -7.39
C HIS A 25 -0.50 -1.86 -6.05
N ASN A 26 -1.54 -1.29 -5.42
CA ASN A 26 -2.09 -1.77 -4.16
C ASN A 26 -2.60 -3.21 -4.27
N ASN A 27 -3.40 -3.49 -5.31
CA ASN A 27 -3.95 -4.82 -5.56
C ASN A 27 -2.87 -5.87 -5.82
N ILE A 28 -1.82 -5.53 -6.57
CA ILE A 28 -0.67 -6.43 -6.77
C ILE A 28 0.04 -6.68 -5.43
N GLY A 29 0.27 -5.62 -4.64
CA GLY A 29 0.88 -5.70 -3.32
C GLY A 29 0.14 -6.64 -2.37
N ILE A 30 -1.19 -6.53 -2.30
CA ILE A 30 -2.05 -7.41 -1.50
C ILE A 30 -1.92 -8.87 -1.96
N ILE A 31 -1.94 -9.13 -3.27
CA ILE A 31 -1.83 -10.50 -3.77
C ILE A 31 -0.46 -11.10 -3.44
N TYR A 32 0.63 -10.32 -3.49
CA TYR A 32 1.95 -10.78 -3.07
C TYR A 32 2.04 -11.02 -1.56
N ALA A 33 1.45 -10.15 -0.74
CA ALA A 33 1.39 -10.31 0.71
C ALA A 33 0.69 -11.63 1.08
N LYS A 34 -0.46 -11.93 0.43
CA LYS A 34 -1.19 -13.20 0.59
C LYS A 34 -0.39 -14.43 0.16
N LYS A 35 0.61 -14.26 -0.70
CA LYS A 35 1.53 -15.32 -1.15
C LYS A 35 2.80 -15.43 -0.32
N GLY A 36 2.94 -14.64 0.76
CA GLY A 36 4.16 -14.57 1.58
C GLY A 36 5.36 -13.93 0.87
N LYS A 37 5.16 -13.32 -0.32
CA LYS A 37 6.21 -12.63 -1.09
C LYS A 37 6.31 -11.17 -0.63
N TYR A 38 6.75 -11.00 0.61
CA TYR A 38 6.73 -9.70 1.30
C TYR A 38 7.63 -8.64 0.65
N ASP A 39 8.72 -9.03 0.01
CA ASP A 39 9.61 -8.18 -0.79
C ASP A 39 8.86 -7.49 -1.93
N LEU A 40 8.13 -8.28 -2.72
CA LEU A 40 7.31 -7.77 -3.83
C LEU A 40 6.11 -6.99 -3.31
N ALA A 41 5.50 -7.44 -2.21
CA ALA A 41 4.39 -6.74 -1.59
C ALA A 41 4.78 -5.32 -1.15
N VAL A 42 5.89 -5.19 -0.40
CA VAL A 42 6.42 -3.90 0.06
C VAL A 42 6.75 -3.00 -1.13
N THR A 43 7.36 -3.55 -2.18
CA THR A 43 7.69 -2.79 -3.40
C THR A 43 6.44 -2.16 -4.01
N HIS A 44 5.42 -2.98 -4.27
CA HIS A 44 4.18 -2.48 -4.90
C HIS A 44 3.39 -1.53 -3.99
N LEU A 45 3.30 -1.81 -2.70
CA LEU A 45 2.64 -0.90 -1.74
C LEU A 45 3.38 0.44 -1.61
N THR A 46 4.71 0.44 -1.70
CA THR A 46 5.51 1.67 -1.69
C THR A 46 5.26 2.50 -2.94
N GLU A 47 5.14 1.88 -4.12
CA GLU A 47 4.75 2.59 -5.35
C GLU A 47 3.35 3.20 -5.23
N THR A 48 2.38 2.50 -4.62
CA THR A 48 1.07 3.09 -4.30
C THR A 48 1.21 4.37 -3.48
N LEU A 49 2.07 4.38 -2.46
CA LEU A 49 2.27 5.53 -1.59
C LEU A 49 3.09 6.65 -2.23
N LYS A 50 3.89 6.37 -3.27
CA LYS A 50 4.54 7.42 -4.08
C LYS A 50 3.52 8.19 -4.90
N ASP A 51 2.53 7.49 -5.47
CA ASP A 51 1.48 8.11 -6.29
C ASP A 51 0.33 8.71 -5.46
N LYS A 52 -0.10 8.00 -4.41
CA LYS A 52 -1.13 8.43 -3.46
C LYS A 52 -0.61 8.30 -2.03
N PRO A 53 0.07 9.33 -1.50
CA PRO A 53 0.66 9.28 -0.16
C PRO A 53 -0.33 8.94 0.95
N ASN A 54 -1.60 9.31 0.81
CA ASN A 54 -2.66 9.12 1.81
C ASN A 54 -3.54 7.89 1.51
N HIS A 55 -3.07 6.92 0.71
CA HIS A 55 -3.84 5.72 0.41
C HIS A 55 -3.90 4.80 1.64
N THR A 56 -4.99 4.89 2.40
CA THR A 56 -5.17 4.22 3.70
C THR A 56 -4.93 2.71 3.64
N ASP A 57 -5.48 2.00 2.64
CA ASP A 57 -5.27 0.54 2.55
C ASP A 57 -3.79 0.18 2.36
N ALA A 58 -3.06 0.93 1.55
CA ALA A 58 -1.65 0.66 1.31
C ALA A 58 -0.79 0.96 2.54
N ILE A 59 -1.12 2.02 3.29
CA ILE A 59 -0.50 2.33 4.58
C ILE A 59 -0.74 1.19 5.57
N ASN A 60 -1.99 0.74 5.70
CA ASN A 60 -2.37 -0.34 6.62
C ASN A 60 -1.70 -1.67 6.26
N ASN A 61 -1.72 -2.06 4.98
CA ASN A 61 -1.06 -3.28 4.52
C ASN A 61 0.46 -3.23 4.73
N LEU A 62 1.09 -2.07 4.50
CA LEU A 62 2.51 -1.91 4.75
C LEU A 62 2.83 -1.97 6.25
N ALA A 63 2.00 -1.35 7.11
CA ALA A 63 2.13 -1.43 8.56
C ALA A 63 2.05 -2.89 9.05
N TRP A 64 1.07 -3.65 8.54
CA TRP A 64 0.90 -5.05 8.88
C TRP A 64 2.15 -5.86 8.48
N ILE A 65 2.64 -5.72 7.25
CA ILE A 65 3.87 -6.42 6.80
C ILE A 65 5.05 -6.04 7.70
N LYS A 66 5.25 -4.75 8.00
CA LYS A 66 6.35 -4.29 8.86
C LYS A 66 6.26 -4.84 10.28
N ALA A 67 5.06 -5.13 10.80
CA ALA A 67 4.89 -5.74 12.13
C ALA A 67 5.04 -7.27 12.12
N THR A 68 4.45 -7.95 11.14
CA THR A 68 4.24 -9.40 11.17
C THR A 68 5.20 -10.20 10.30
N CYS A 69 5.98 -9.55 9.41
CA CYS A 69 6.86 -10.30 8.51
C CYS A 69 7.86 -11.15 9.30
N GLU A 70 7.87 -12.44 9.00
CA GLU A 70 8.76 -13.43 9.62
C GLU A 70 10.23 -13.14 9.31
N LYS A 71 10.52 -12.51 8.16
CA LYS A 71 11.87 -12.15 7.75
C LYS A 71 12.28 -10.85 8.45
N PRO A 72 13.32 -10.86 9.31
CA PRO A 72 13.76 -9.68 10.04
C PRO A 72 14.10 -8.50 9.13
N LEU A 73 14.56 -8.77 7.90
CA LEU A 73 14.88 -7.74 6.89
C LEU A 73 13.70 -6.82 6.57
N PHE A 74 12.47 -7.33 6.64
CA PHE A 74 11.27 -6.56 6.32
C PHE A 74 10.48 -6.17 7.57
N ARG A 75 10.87 -6.67 8.74
CA ARG A 75 10.25 -6.35 10.02
C ARG A 75 10.83 -5.06 10.57
N ASP A 76 9.96 -4.11 10.86
CA ASP A 76 10.29 -2.82 11.44
C ASP A 76 9.11 -2.35 12.29
N PRO A 77 9.08 -2.71 13.59
CA PRO A 77 7.94 -2.42 14.46
C PRO A 77 7.74 -0.91 14.66
N ASP A 78 8.81 -0.12 14.67
CA ASP A 78 8.73 1.33 14.80
C ASP A 78 8.07 1.95 13.57
N LYS A 79 8.45 1.49 12.37
CA LYS A 79 7.81 1.95 11.13
C LYS A 79 6.37 1.47 11.04
N ALA A 80 6.07 0.26 11.50
CA ALA A 80 4.71 -0.24 11.56
C ALA A 80 3.82 0.66 12.42
N LEU A 81 4.31 1.06 13.60
CA LEU A 81 3.57 1.96 14.49
C LEU A 81 3.33 3.34 13.87
N GLN A 82 4.35 3.91 13.21
CA GLN A 82 4.19 5.19 12.50
C GLN A 82 3.13 5.10 11.40
N LEU A 83 3.16 4.03 10.60
CA LEU A 83 2.19 3.82 9.53
C LEU A 83 0.78 3.59 10.09
N ALA A 84 0.64 2.82 11.17
CA ALA A 84 -0.64 2.59 11.82
C ALA A 84 -1.25 3.89 12.37
N LYS A 85 -0.47 4.72 13.07
CA LYS A 85 -0.92 6.04 13.54
C LYS A 85 -1.42 6.91 12.39
N ARG A 86 -0.64 6.98 11.31
CA ARG A 86 -1.02 7.74 10.12
C ARG A 86 -2.30 7.20 9.47
N ALA A 87 -2.50 5.88 9.44
CA ALA A 87 -3.72 5.29 8.93
C ALA A 87 -4.93 5.70 9.79
N CYS A 88 -4.80 5.64 11.12
CA CYS A 88 -5.84 6.09 12.05
C CYS A 88 -6.19 7.57 11.85
N GLU A 89 -5.18 8.45 11.79
CA GLU A 89 -5.40 9.88 11.53
C GLU A 89 -6.19 10.11 10.23
N LEU A 90 -5.80 9.43 9.14
CA LEU A 90 -6.48 9.54 7.85
C LEU A 90 -7.91 8.98 7.85
N THR A 91 -8.22 8.00 8.70
CA THR A 91 -9.58 7.46 8.84
C THR A 91 -10.45 8.27 9.80
N ASP A 92 -9.86 8.86 10.84
CA ASP A 92 -10.57 9.70 11.80
C ASP A 92 -10.98 11.04 11.17
N HIS A 93 -10.18 11.55 10.23
CA HIS A 93 -10.54 12.71 9.39
C HIS A 93 -11.58 12.41 8.29
N ASN A 94 -12.04 11.15 8.14
CA ASN A 94 -13.11 10.77 7.21
C ASN A 94 -14.48 10.58 7.88
N LEU A 95 -14.60 10.81 9.19
CA LEU A 95 -15.90 11.10 9.79
C LEU A 95 -16.33 12.48 9.25
N PRO A 96 -17.58 12.65 8.76
CA PRO A 96 -18.07 13.98 8.42
C PRO A 96 -17.86 14.83 9.67
N GLU A 97 -17.19 15.98 9.53
CA GLU A 97 -17.00 16.93 10.63
C GLU A 97 -18.30 17.01 11.40
N SER A 98 -18.32 16.43 12.61
CA SER A 98 -19.50 16.43 13.44
C SER A 98 -19.73 17.86 13.85
N VAL A 99 -20.61 18.52 13.11
CA VAL A 99 -21.48 19.65 13.50
C VAL A 99 -21.13 20.22 14.89
N SER A 100 -20.37 21.31 14.87
CA SER A 100 -20.40 22.33 15.93
C SER A 100 -21.26 23.51 15.47
#